data_AF-A0A448MR93-F1
#
_entry.id   AF-A0A448MR93-F1
#
_cell.length_a   1.000
_cell.length_b   1.000
_cell.length_c   1.000
_cell.angle_alpha   90.00
_cell.angle_beta   90.00
_cell.angle_gamma   90.00
#
_symmetry.space_group_name_H-M   'P 1'
#
loop_
_entity.id
_entity.type
_entity.pdbx_description
1 polymer ?
#
loop_
_entity_poly.entity_id
_entity_poly.type
_entity_poly.pdbx_seq_one_letter_code
_entity_poly.pdbx_strand_id
1 'polypeptide(L)'
;MGAGIALTGSLLGPLLFFILINVIRALTRWYGFKYGYEKGTEIVSDMGGGRLQKITQGASILGLFVMGSLVSKWTTINVPLELIRYKNQLGDEVVVTLQGVLNNLLPGLLALLLTFLCMYLLRKKVNAMIIIFALFGIGILGYWAGILA
;
A
#
# COMPACT_ATOMS: atom_id res chain seq x y z
N MET A 1 1.19 -9.71 0.49
CA MET A 1 0.84 -11.11 0.84
C MET A 1 2.07 -11.90 1.28
N GLY A 2 3.09 -12.14 0.43
CA GLY A 2 4.32 -12.84 0.87
C GLY A 2 5.14 -12.11 1.94
N ALA A 3 5.30 -10.78 1.81
CA ALA A 3 6.03 -9.97 2.79
C ALA A 3 5.36 -9.92 4.17
N GLY A 4 4.02 -9.94 4.24
CA GLY A 4 3.28 -9.91 5.52
C GLY A 4 3.43 -11.19 6.33
N ILE A 5 3.57 -12.32 5.65
CA ILE A 5 3.81 -13.63 6.28
C ILE A 5 5.30 -13.80 6.63
N ALA A 6 6.21 -13.10 5.94
CA ALA A 6 7.63 -13.09 6.30
C ALA A 6 7.89 -12.28 7.58
N LEU A 7 7.12 -11.21 7.83
CA LEU A 7 7.23 -10.41 9.06
C LEU A 7 6.89 -11.19 10.35
N THR A 8 6.15 -12.29 10.26
CA THR A 8 5.85 -13.16 11.41
C THR A 8 6.96 -14.16 11.73
N GLY A 9 8.13 -14.04 11.08
CA GLY A 9 9.32 -14.87 11.36
C GLY A 9 9.32 -16.25 10.70
N SER A 10 8.34 -16.55 9.84
CA SER A 10 8.26 -17.84 9.17
C SER A 10 9.03 -17.84 7.84
N LEU A 11 10.00 -18.76 7.72
CA LEU A 11 10.71 -19.08 6.47
C LEU A 11 9.76 -19.50 5.32
N LEU A 12 8.53 -19.87 5.67
CA LEU A 12 7.48 -20.23 4.73
C LEU A 12 7.08 -19.04 3.83
N GLY A 13 7.17 -17.80 4.32
CA GLY A 13 6.80 -16.59 3.56
C GLY A 13 7.65 -16.39 2.29
N PRO A 14 8.98 -16.30 2.41
CA PRO A 14 9.89 -16.21 1.26
C PRO A 14 9.82 -17.43 0.32
N LEU A 15 9.69 -18.64 0.88
CA LEU A 15 9.61 -19.88 0.09
C LEU A 15 8.32 -19.95 -0.75
N LEU A 16 7.17 -19.62 -0.15
CA LEU A 16 5.90 -19.52 -0.88
C LEU A 16 5.96 -18.48 -1.99
N PHE A 17 6.52 -17.30 -1.73
CA PHE A 17 6.66 -16.28 -2.77
C PHE A 17 7.52 -16.77 -3.93
N PHE A 18 8.67 -17.41 -3.63
CA PHE A 18 9.58 -17.94 -4.63
C PHE A 18 8.95 -19.04 -5.49
N ILE A 19 8.25 -20.00 -4.87
CA ILE A 19 7.60 -21.09 -5.62
C ILE A 19 6.41 -20.55 -6.42
N LEU A 20 5.53 -19.75 -5.81
CA LEU A 20 4.33 -19.25 -6.44
C LEU A 20 4.65 -18.37 -7.67
N ILE A 21 5.59 -17.43 -7.54
CA ILE A 21 5.96 -16.56 -8.67
C ILE A 21 6.65 -17.35 -9.79
N ASN A 22 7.46 -18.35 -9.47
CA ASN A 22 8.11 -19.18 -10.48
C ASN A 22 7.10 -20.08 -11.21
N VAL A 23 6.16 -20.69 -10.50
CA VAL A 23 5.11 -21.53 -11.11
C VAL A 23 4.18 -20.69 -11.99
N ILE A 24 3.70 -19.55 -11.51
CA ILE A 24 2.86 -18.64 -12.31
C ILE A 24 3.63 -18.19 -13.56
N ARG A 25 4.89 -17.78 -13.41
CA ARG A 25 5.71 -17.34 -14.54
C ARG A 25 5.96 -18.47 -15.55
N ALA A 26 6.19 -19.69 -15.08
CA ALA A 26 6.36 -20.87 -15.94
C ALA A 26 5.07 -21.22 -16.68
N LEU A 27 3.92 -21.18 -16.00
CA LEU A 27 2.60 -21.39 -16.60
C LEU A 27 2.28 -20.33 -17.64
N THR A 28 2.44 -19.04 -17.31
CA THR A 28 2.22 -17.94 -18.27
C THR A 28 3.13 -18.09 -19.48
N ARG A 29 4.38 -18.53 -19.30
CA ARG A 29 5.31 -18.79 -20.41
C ARG A 29 4.84 -19.98 -21.25
N TRP A 30 4.47 -21.11 -20.65
CA TRP A 30 4.08 -22.30 -21.40
C TRP A 30 2.73 -22.14 -22.12
N TYR A 31 1.72 -21.60 -21.45
CA TYR A 31 0.45 -21.24 -22.07
C TYR A 31 0.62 -20.13 -23.10
N GLY A 32 1.45 -19.12 -22.83
CA GLY A 32 1.77 -18.06 -23.78
C GLY A 32 2.43 -18.59 -25.06
N PHE A 33 3.35 -19.55 -24.94
CA PHE A 33 3.94 -20.22 -26.10
C PHE A 33 2.92 -21.03 -26.87
N LYS A 34 2.13 -21.89 -26.20
CA LYS A 34 1.15 -22.73 -26.89
C LYS A 34 0.06 -21.90 -27.58
N TYR A 35 -0.49 -20.90 -26.88
CA TYR A 35 -1.47 -19.96 -27.42
C TYR A 35 -0.87 -19.14 -28.57
N GLY A 36 0.38 -18.69 -28.44
CA GLY A 36 1.14 -18.03 -29.50
C GLY A 36 1.25 -18.85 -30.79
N TYR A 37 1.51 -20.15 -30.65
CA TYR A 37 1.63 -21.08 -31.78
C TYR A 37 0.28 -21.39 -32.46
N GLU A 38 -0.80 -21.62 -31.68
CA GLU A 38 -2.11 -21.97 -32.23
C GLU A 38 -2.85 -20.77 -32.86
N LYS A 39 -2.69 -19.57 -32.28
CA LYS A 39 -3.44 -18.37 -32.70
C LYS A 39 -2.70 -17.44 -33.67
N GLY A 40 -1.40 -17.61 -33.90
CA GLY A 40 -0.63 -16.98 -35.00
C GLY A 40 -0.97 -15.51 -35.30
N THR A 41 -1.63 -15.25 -36.43
CA THR A 41 -2.08 -13.91 -36.88
C THR A 41 -3.43 -13.48 -36.31
N GLU A 42 -4.23 -14.43 -35.80
CA GLU A 42 -5.54 -14.19 -35.19
C GLU A 42 -5.40 -13.50 -33.81
N ILE A 43 -4.26 -13.69 -33.12
CA ILE A 43 -3.93 -12.93 -31.89
C ILE A 43 -4.01 -11.43 -32.16
N VAL A 44 -3.52 -10.97 -33.30
CA VAL A 44 -3.52 -9.54 -33.66
C VAL A 44 -4.95 -9.02 -33.87
N SER A 45 -5.87 -9.86 -34.37
CA SER A 45 -7.28 -9.46 -34.53
C SER A 45 -8.08 -9.55 -33.22
N ASP A 46 -7.87 -10.59 -32.41
CA ASP A 46 -8.46 -10.74 -31.06
C ASP A 46 -7.95 -9.65 -30.09
N MET A 47 -6.70 -9.20 -30.25
CA MET A 47 -6.13 -8.04 -29.54
C MET A 47 -6.81 -6.72 -29.95
N GLY A 48 -7.25 -6.60 -31.21
CA GLY A 48 -8.04 -5.47 -31.70
C GLY A 48 -9.49 -5.46 -31.17
N GLY A 49 -10.03 -6.62 -30.79
CA GLY A 49 -11.40 -6.81 -30.31
C GLY A 49 -11.69 -6.37 -28.87
N GLY A 50 -10.77 -5.69 -28.19
CA GLY A 50 -10.98 -5.14 -26.85
C GLY A 50 -10.88 -6.14 -25.69
N ARG A 51 -10.65 -7.44 -25.96
CA ARG A 51 -10.44 -8.46 -24.91
C ARG A 51 -9.19 -8.15 -24.08
N LEU A 52 -8.11 -7.71 -24.72
CA LEU A 52 -6.88 -7.32 -24.02
C LEU A 52 -7.09 -6.10 -23.13
N GLN A 53 -7.89 -5.11 -23.58
CA GLN A 53 -8.26 -3.94 -22.79
C GLN A 53 -9.08 -4.33 -21.55
N LYS A 54 -10.05 -5.25 -21.67
CA LYS A 54 -10.82 -5.74 -20.50
C LYS A 54 -9.93 -6.47 -19.49
N ILE A 55 -9.00 -7.31 -19.95
CA ILE A 55 -8.04 -8.00 -19.07
C ILE A 55 -7.13 -6.97 -18.38
N THR A 56 -6.63 -5.98 -19.11
CA THR A 56 -5.77 -4.91 -18.58
C THR A 56 -6.50 -4.03 -17.58
N GLN A 57 -7.77 -3.69 -17.85
CA GLN A 57 -8.63 -2.94 -16.93
C GLN A 57 -8.88 -3.74 -15.65
N GLY A 58 -9.22 -5.03 -15.77
CA GLY A 58 -9.39 -5.91 -14.61
C GLY A 58 -8.11 -6.00 -13.76
N ALA A 59 -6.96 -6.18 -14.41
CA ALA A 59 -5.65 -6.18 -13.74
C ALA A 59 -5.36 -4.84 -13.03
N SER A 60 -5.70 -3.71 -13.66
CA SER A 60 -5.50 -2.37 -13.09
C SER A 60 -6.39 -2.12 -11.87
N ILE A 61 -7.67 -2.54 -11.92
CA ILE A 61 -8.61 -2.43 -10.79
C ILE A 61 -8.11 -3.26 -9.60
N LEU A 62 -7.70 -4.50 -9.83
CA LEU A 62 -7.13 -5.36 -8.79
C LEU A 62 -5.85 -4.75 -8.21
N GLY A 63 -4.97 -4.20 -9.05
CA GLY A 63 -3.74 -3.53 -8.63
C GLY A 63 -4.01 -2.31 -7.74
N LEU A 64 -4.92 -1.43 -8.14
CA LEU A 64 -5.30 -0.26 -7.37
C LEU A 64 -5.96 -0.61 -6.04
N PHE A 65 -6.82 -1.64 -6.03
CA PHE A 65 -7.45 -2.13 -4.81
C PHE A 65 -6.43 -2.66 -3.80
N VAL A 66 -5.50 -3.51 -4.25
CA VAL A 66 -4.43 -4.04 -3.39
C VAL A 66 -3.55 -2.92 -2.86
N MET A 67 -3.16 -1.96 -3.70
CA MET A 67 -2.38 -0.79 -3.26
C MET A 67 -3.10 0.04 -2.20
N GLY A 68 -4.41 0.28 -2.35
CA GLY A 68 -5.21 0.98 -1.34
C GLY A 68 -5.24 0.25 0.01
N SER A 69 -5.42 -1.09 -0.04
CA SER A 69 -5.41 -1.92 1.17
C SER A 69 -4.04 -1.94 1.88
N LEU A 70 -2.95 -1.92 1.11
CA LEU A 70 -1.58 -1.90 1.64
C LEU A 70 -1.30 -0.59 2.37
N VAL A 71 -1.67 0.55 1.79
CA VAL A 71 -1.46 1.86 2.41
C VAL A 71 -2.12 1.94 3.79
N SER A 72 -3.39 1.55 3.90
CA SER A 72 -4.14 1.62 5.17
C SER A 72 -3.62 0.64 6.23
N LYS A 73 -3.13 -0.54 5.82
CA LYS A 73 -2.69 -1.59 6.76
C LYS A 73 -1.21 -1.52 7.14
N TRP A 74 -0.35 -0.97 6.29
CA TRP A 74 1.11 -0.99 6.48
C TRP A 74 1.71 0.38 6.80
N THR A 75 0.93 1.45 6.66
CA THR A 75 1.35 2.79 7.07
C THR A 75 0.73 3.11 8.43
N THR A 76 1.46 2.85 9.50
CA THR A 76 1.07 3.28 10.85
C THR A 76 1.76 4.60 11.16
N ILE A 77 0.98 5.66 11.33
CA ILE A 77 1.47 6.94 11.84
C ILE A 77 0.78 7.12 13.18
N ASN A 78 1.55 7.07 14.28
CA ASN A 78 1.03 7.49 15.56
C ASN A 78 1.43 8.94 15.81
N VAL A 79 0.44 9.77 16.08
CA VAL A 79 0.57 11.17 16.43
C VAL A 79 0.11 11.27 17.88
N PRO A 80 0.99 11.19 18.88
CA PRO A 80 0.62 11.34 20.28
C PRO A 80 0.38 12.81 20.65
N LEU A 81 -0.39 13.55 19.83
CA LEU A 81 -0.87 14.87 20.19
C LEU A 81 -2.03 14.74 21.18
N GLU A 82 -1.70 14.77 22.47
CA GLU A 82 -2.64 14.96 23.57
C GLU A 82 -3.22 16.38 23.51
N LEU A 83 -4.40 16.57 22.91
CA LEU A 83 -4.94 17.92 22.74
C LEU A 83 -5.76 18.43 23.91
N ILE A 84 -6.32 17.57 24.78
CA ILE A 84 -6.85 18.00 26.08
C ILE A 84 -6.80 16.88 27.13
N ARG A 85 -6.28 17.17 28.32
CA ARG A 85 -6.52 16.41 29.55
C ARG A 85 -7.81 16.92 30.20
N TYR A 86 -8.86 16.11 30.24
CA TYR A 86 -10.02 16.37 31.12
C TYR A 86 -10.21 15.19 32.09
N LYS A 87 -10.25 15.49 33.39
CA LYS A 87 -10.70 14.55 34.44
C LYS A 87 -12.21 14.49 34.44
N ASN A 88 -12.79 13.29 34.34
CA ASN A 88 -14.19 13.05 34.71
C ASN A 88 -14.26 12.67 36.20
N GLN A 89 -15.43 12.83 36.83
CA GLN A 89 -15.66 12.78 38.29
C GLN A 89 -15.30 11.46 39.01
N LEU A 90 -14.71 10.45 38.33
CA LEU A 90 -14.32 9.15 38.89
C LEU A 90 -12.81 8.81 38.80
N GLY A 91 -11.95 9.77 38.47
CA GLY A 91 -10.51 9.62 38.73
C GLY A 91 -9.68 8.83 37.70
N ASP A 92 -10.26 8.35 36.60
CA ASP A 92 -9.52 7.72 35.49
C ASP A 92 -9.15 8.73 34.38
N GLU A 93 -7.90 8.69 33.92
CA GLU A 93 -7.35 9.57 32.87
C GLU A 93 -7.81 9.13 31.47
N VAL A 94 -8.95 9.64 31.02
CA VAL A 94 -9.40 9.42 29.63
C VAL A 94 -8.76 10.49 28.73
N VAL A 95 -7.61 10.16 28.15
CA VAL A 95 -6.92 10.99 27.17
C VAL A 95 -7.68 10.93 25.84
N VAL A 96 -8.48 11.96 25.54
CA VAL A 96 -9.11 12.12 24.21
C VAL A 96 -8.07 12.71 23.27
N THR A 97 -7.33 11.85 22.59
CA THR A 97 -6.46 12.25 21.47
C THR A 97 -7.30 12.57 20.24
N LEU A 98 -6.92 13.58 19.44
CA LEU A 98 -7.58 13.83 18.13
C LEU A 98 -7.56 12.58 17.24
N GLN A 99 -6.53 11.74 17.39
CA GLN A 99 -6.38 10.46 16.73
C GLN A 99 -7.44 9.44 17.16
N GLY A 100 -7.94 9.47 18.39
CA GLY A 100 -9.01 8.59 18.88
C GLY A 100 -10.36 8.89 18.25
N VAL A 101 -10.73 10.17 18.09
CA VAL A 101 -11.98 10.55 17.41
C VAL A 101 -11.89 10.27 15.91
N LEU A 102 -10.76 10.59 15.30
CA LEU A 102 -10.55 10.41 13.86
C LEU A 102 -10.43 8.93 13.45
N ASN A 103 -9.75 8.09 14.26
CA ASN A 103 -9.69 6.64 14.02
C ASN A 103 -11.00 5.91 14.28
N ASN A 104 -11.88 6.46 15.14
CA ASN A 104 -13.23 5.93 15.32
C ASN A 104 -14.13 6.20 14.10
N LEU A 105 -13.90 7.30 13.36
CA LEU A 105 -14.62 7.59 12.10
C LEU A 105 -13.99 6.89 10.88
N LEU A 106 -12.65 6.90 10.76
CA LEU A 106 -11.93 6.28 9.65
C LEU A 106 -10.50 5.90 10.08
N PRO A 107 -10.20 4.60 10.28
CA PRO A 107 -8.86 4.16 10.67
C PRO A 107 -7.85 4.45 9.55
N GLY A 108 -6.83 5.26 9.83
CA GLY A 108 -5.74 5.54 8.90
C GLY A 108 -5.92 6.75 7.96
N LEU A 109 -6.80 7.70 8.30
CA LEU A 109 -6.97 8.94 7.51
C LEU A 109 -5.66 9.75 7.37
N LEU A 110 -4.86 9.82 8.43
CA LEU A 110 -3.54 10.48 8.43
C LEU A 110 -2.56 9.84 7.44
N ALA A 111 -2.50 8.50 7.43
CA ALA A 111 -1.70 7.75 6.47
C ALA A 111 -2.14 8.03 5.03
N LEU A 112 -3.45 8.06 4.78
CA LEU A 112 -4.01 8.35 3.47
C LEU A 112 -3.62 9.76 2.99
N LEU A 113 -3.75 10.78 3.83
CA LEU A 113 -3.35 12.15 3.51
C LEU A 113 -1.86 12.26 3.17
N LEU A 114 -1.00 11.57 3.92
CA LEU A 114 0.43 11.52 3.63
C LEU A 114 0.70 10.86 2.27
N THR A 115 0.00 9.78 1.94
CA THR A 115 0.16 9.14 0.62
C THR A 115 -0.32 10.00 -0.53
N PHE A 116 -1.40 10.77 -0.36
CA PHE A 116 -1.83 11.75 -1.37
C PHE A 116 -0.81 12.87 -1.53
N LEU A 117 -0.22 13.35 -0.43
CA LEU A 117 0.87 14.33 -0.48
C LEU A 117 2.08 13.78 -1.25
N CYS A 118 2.53 12.57 -0.92
CA CYS A 118 3.63 11.92 -1.64
C CYS A 118 3.31 11.71 -3.13
N MET A 119 2.09 11.29 -3.45
CA MET A 119 1.63 11.14 -4.85
C MET A 119 1.62 12.49 -5.59
N TYR A 120 1.21 13.56 -4.93
CA TYR A 120 1.24 14.91 -5.49
C TYR A 120 2.68 15.38 -5.76
N LEU A 121 3.62 15.12 -4.84
CA LEU A 121 5.05 15.42 -5.03
C LEU A 121 5.66 14.60 -6.17
N LEU A 122 5.31 13.32 -6.29
CA LEU A 122 5.75 12.47 -7.41
C LEU A 122 5.20 12.95 -8.76
N ARG A 123 3.95 13.43 -8.81
CA ARG A 123 3.38 14.04 -10.03
C ARG A 123 4.11 15.33 -10.44
N LYS A 124 4.71 16.05 -9.50
CA LYS A 124 5.62 17.18 -9.78
C LYS A 124 7.01 16.75 -10.24
N LYS A 125 7.24 15.46 -10.54
CA LYS A 125 8.53 14.89 -10.95
C LYS A 125 9.66 15.12 -9.93
N VAL A 126 9.32 15.26 -8.65
CA VAL A 126 10.33 15.27 -7.58
C VAL A 126 10.95 13.88 -7.49
N ASN A 127 12.27 13.81 -7.37
CA ASN A 127 12.98 12.54 -7.24
C ASN A 127 12.53 11.81 -5.96
N ALA A 128 12.15 10.54 -6.10
CA ALA A 128 11.71 9.69 -4.98
C ALA A 128 12.74 9.65 -3.83
N MET A 129 14.03 9.73 -4.15
CA MET A 129 15.10 9.80 -3.14
C MET A 129 14.94 11.05 -2.24
N ILE A 130 14.62 12.20 -2.82
CA ILE A 130 14.41 13.46 -2.07
C ILE A 130 13.16 13.34 -1.17
N ILE A 131 12.09 12.70 -1.66
CA ILE A 131 10.87 12.47 -0.87
C ILE A 131 11.16 11.60 0.35
N ILE A 132 11.97 10.56 0.19
CA ILE A 132 12.39 9.69 1.30
C ILE A 132 13.19 10.49 2.34
N PHE A 133 14.18 11.27 1.92
CA PHE A 133 14.95 12.11 2.84
C PHE A 133 14.09 13.17 3.53
N ALA A 134 13.13 13.77 2.83
CA ALA A 134 12.19 14.72 3.41
C ALA A 134 11.28 14.04 4.47
N LEU A 135 10.80 12.83 4.20
CA LEU A 135 10.02 12.03 5.15
C LEU A 135 10.84 11.68 6.40
N PHE A 136 12.11 11.30 6.25
CA PHE A 136 13.02 11.10 7.38
C PHE A 136 13.20 12.37 8.21
N GLY A 137 13.42 13.51 7.55
CA GLY A 137 13.55 14.80 8.23
C GLY A 137 12.29 15.18 9.00
N ILE A 138 11.12 15.04 8.37
CA ILE A 138 9.81 15.29 9.00
C ILE A 138 9.57 14.32 10.18
N GLY A 139 9.97 13.05 10.05
CA GLY A 139 9.86 12.07 11.13
C GLY A 139 10.72 12.43 12.36
N ILE A 140 11.98 12.81 12.14
CA ILE A 140 12.91 13.19 13.22
C ILE A 140 12.46 14.49 13.89
N LEU A 141 12.10 15.52 13.11
CA LEU A 141 11.60 16.78 13.63
C LEU A 141 10.24 16.62 14.32
N GLY A 142 9.37 15.76 13.78
CA GLY A 142 8.06 15.44 14.34
C GLY A 142 8.15 14.69 15.67
N TYR A 143 9.12 13.78 15.80
CA TYR A 143 9.42 13.10 17.07
C TYR A 143 9.99 14.08 18.11
N TRP A 144 10.93 14.93 17.70
CA TRP A 144 11.51 15.95 18.59
C TRP A 144 10.50 17.01 19.04
N ALA A 145 9.54 17.36 18.17
CA ALA A 145 8.43 18.26 18.49
C ALA A 145 7.28 17.60 19.26
N GLY A 146 7.34 16.28 19.53
CA GLY A 146 6.29 15.52 20.23
C GLY A 146 4.99 15.34 19.44
N ILE A 147 5.01 15.61 18.13
CA ILE A 147 3.85 15.53 17.23
C ILE A 147 3.71 14.10 16.65
N LEU A 148 4.80 13.35 16.47
CA LEU A 148 4.80 11.99 15.92
C LEU A 148 5.57 11.01 16.84
N ALA A 149 5.10 9.76 16.98
CA ALA A 149 5.80 8.66 17.66
C ALA A 149 5.63 7.32 16.95
#